data_AF-A0A954VAE8-F1
#
_entry.id   AF-A0A954VAE8-F1
#
_cell.length_a   1.000
_cell.length_b   1.000
_cell.length_c   1.000
_cell.angle_alpha   90.00
_cell.angle_beta   90.00
_cell.angle_gamma   90.00
#
_symmetry.space_group_name_H-M   'P 1'
#
loop_
_entity.id
_entity.type
_entity.pdbx_description
1 polymer ?
#
loop_
_entity_poly.entity_id
_entity_poly.type
_entity_poly.pdbx_seq_one_letter_code
_entity_poly.pdbx_strand_id
1 'polypeptide(L)' 'MRRLGRTLQIFGLVVLPVAMLLELTRVLGDSFGLRDMLMMLVFGATAFMLGRYLEGYSPS' A
#
# COMPACT_ATOMS: atom_id res chain seq x y z
N MET A 1 -7.01 10.13 16.29
CA MET A 1 -6.36 9.88 14.98
C MET A 1 -6.03 8.40 14.72
N ARG A 2 -6.25 7.53 15.70
CA ARG A 2 -6.01 6.08 15.65
C ARG A 2 -6.72 5.30 14.52
N ARG A 3 -8.00 5.62 14.23
CA ARG A 3 -8.76 4.95 13.16
C ARG A 3 -8.19 5.24 11.77
N LEU A 4 -7.79 6.49 11.50
CA LEU A 4 -7.19 6.88 10.23
C LEU A 4 -5.83 6.18 10.00
N GLY A 5 -4.97 6.12 11.02
CA GLY A 5 -3.70 5.40 10.93
C GLY A 5 -3.88 3.90 10.66
N ARG A 6 -4.89 3.28 11.29
CA ARG A 6 -5.24 1.87 11.05
C ARG A 6 -5.79 1.63 9.64
N THR A 7 -6.64 2.51 9.13
CA THR A 7 -7.13 2.41 7.74
C THR A 7 -5.99 2.55 6.73
N LEU A 8 -5.06 3.48 6.97
CA LEU A 8 -3.87 3.65 6.13
C LEU A 8 -2.96 2.41 6.14
N GLN A 9 -2.77 1.78 7.30
CA GLN A 9 -2.00 0.54 7.43
C GLN A 9 -2.67 -0.61 6.67
N ILE A 10 -3.98 -0.81 6.84
CA ILE A 10 -4.71 -1.84 6.11
C ILE A 10 -4.62 -1.59 4.60
N PHE A 11 -4.79 -0.34 4.18
CA PHE A 11 -4.67 0.04 2.78
C PHE A 11 -3.27 -0.27 2.20
N GLY A 12 -2.20 0.12 2.90
CA GLY A 12 -0.83 -0.16 2.50
C GLY A 12 -0.51 -1.66 2.45
N LEU A 13 -1.12 -2.46 3.34
CA LEU A 13 -0.94 -3.91 3.38
C LEU A 13 -1.69 -4.63 2.24
N VAL A 14 -2.87 -4.12 1.86
CA VAL A 14 -3.73 -4.72 0.83
C VAL A 14 -3.32 -4.30 -0.59
N VAL A 15 -2.74 -3.11 -0.76
CA VAL A 15 -2.29 -2.60 -2.07
C VAL A 15 -1.35 -3.56 -2.81
N LEU A 16 -0.41 -4.19 -2.10
CA LEU A 16 0.57 -5.10 -2.67
C LEU A 16 -0.01 -6.41 -3.23
N PRO A 17 -0.76 -7.20 -2.45
CA PRO A 17 -1.40 -8.40 -2.97
C PRO A 17 -2.42 -8.09 -4.07
N VAL A 18 -3.11 -6.95 -4.00
CA VAL A 18 -4.00 -6.49 -5.08
C VAL A 18 -3.22 -6.18 -6.36
N ALA A 19 -2.13 -5.41 -6.27
CA ALA A 19 -1.28 -5.13 -7.43
C ALA A 19 -0.71 -6.41 -8.06
N MET A 20 -0.30 -7.38 -7.23
CA MET A 20 0.17 -8.68 -7.70
C MET A 20 -0.92 -9.50 -8.40
N LEU A 21 -2.16 -9.49 -7.90
CA LEU A 21 -3.30 -10.15 -8.54
C LEU A 21 -3.65 -9.51 -9.89
N LEU A 22 -3.62 -8.19 -9.97
CA LEU A 22 -3.90 -7.44 -11.20
C LEU A 22 -2.84 -7.71 -12.28
N GLU A 23 -1.58 -7.87 -11.88
CA GLU A 23 -0.50 -8.29 -12.77
C GLU A 23 -0.68 -9.74 -13.24
N LEU A 24 -0.98 -10.66 -12.31
CA LEU A 24 -1.17 -12.08 -12.64
C LEU A 24 -2.33 -12.30 -13.61
N THR A 25 -3.38 -11.49 -13.49
CA THR A 25 -4.53 -11.50 -14.40
C THR A 25 -4.26 -10.76 -15.71
N ARG A 26 -3.07 -10.17 -15.88
CA ARG A 26 -2.67 -9.31 -17.01
C ARG A 26 -3.64 -8.16 -17.29
N VAL A 27 -4.44 -7.76 -16.29
CA VAL A 27 -5.42 -6.68 -16.42
C VAL A 27 -4.73 -5.33 -16.62
N LEU A 28 -3.52 -5.18 -16.08
CA LEU A 28 -2.73 -3.96 -16.21
C LEU A 28 -2.02 -3.82 -17.58
N GLY A 29 -2.01 -4.88 -18.39
CA GLY A 29 -1.41 -4.93 -19.74
C GLY A 29 0.12 -4.97 -19.74
N ASP A 30 0.72 -5.27 -20.89
CA ASP A 30 2.18 -5.44 -21.06
C ASP A 30 2.99 -4.15 -20.76
N SER A 31 2.32 -3.00 -20.69
CA SER A 31 2.91 -1.71 -20.32
C SER A 31 3.09 -1.50 -18.81
N PHE A 32 2.45 -2.32 -17.98
CA PHE A 32 2.65 -2.31 -16.54
C PHE A 32 3.74 -3.32 -16.20
N GLY A 33 4.95 -2.82 -16.00
CA GLY A 33 6.13 -3.67 -15.81
C GLY A 33 6.53 -3.81 -14.35
N LEU A 34 7.56 -4.62 -14.09
CA LEU A 34 8.20 -4.78 -12.79
C LEU A 34 8.51 -3.42 -12.11
N ARG A 35 8.90 -2.42 -12.89
CA ARG A 35 9.21 -1.06 -12.41
C ARG A 35 7.99 -0.40 -11.74
N ASP A 36 6.81 -0.52 -12.33
CA ASP A 36 5.58 0.10 -11.80
C ASP A 36 5.11 -0.64 -10.55
N MET A 37 5.28 -1.97 -10.51
CA MET A 37 5.03 -2.76 -9.30
C MET A 37 5.96 -2.38 -8.15
N LEU A 38 7.25 -2.13 -8.44
CA LEU A 38 8.22 -1.66 -7.45
C LEU A 38 7.86 -0.26 -6.93
N MET A 39 7.39 0.63 -7.81
CA MET A 39 6.89 1.95 -7.39
C MET A 39 5.66 1.82 -6.48
N MET A 40 4.71 0.94 -6.81
CA MET A 40 3.55 0.65 -5.96
C MET A 40 3.94 0.03 -4.61
N LEU A 41 4.93 -0.87 -4.59
CA LEU A 41 5.50 -1.43 -3.36
C LEU A 41 6.05 -0.31 -2.45
N VAL A 42 6.87 0.59 -2.99
CA VAL A 42 7.44 1.71 -2.24
C VAL A 42 6.34 2.64 -1.74
N PHE A 43 5.34 2.92 -2.57
CA PHE A 43 4.18 3.73 -2.16
C PHE A 43 3.38 3.06 -1.03
N GLY A 44 3.07 1.77 -1.14
CA GLY A 44 2.36 1.02 -0.10
C GLY A 44 3.14 0.97 1.22
N ALA A 45 4.45 0.74 1.16
CA ALA A 45 5.33 0.71 2.33
C ALA A 45 5.43 2.07 3.04
N THR A 46 5.56 3.16 2.28
CA THR A 46 5.60 4.53 2.83
C THR A 46 4.26 4.93 3.44
N ALA A 47 3.14 4.62 2.78
CA ALA A 47 1.79 4.81 3.34
C ALA A 47 1.58 4.01 4.63
N PHE A 48 2.05 2.75 4.68
CA PHE A 48 1.98 1.93 5.89
C PHE A 48 2.78 2.53 7.05
N MET A 49 4.01 2.97 6.79
CA MET A 49 4.87 3.63 7.79
C MET A 49 4.23 4.93 8.30
N LEU A 50 3.69 5.76 7.41
CA LEU A 50 2.96 6.97 7.80
C LEU A 50 1.74 6.64 8.66
N GLY A 51 0.99 5.58 8.31
CA GLY A 51 -0.10 5.07 9.13
C GLY A 51 0.34 4.63 10.53
N ARG A 52 1.51 4.01 10.67
CA ARG A 52 2.15 3.66 11.96
C ARG A 52 2.49 4.91 12.77
N TYR A 53 3.12 5.92 12.16
CA TYR A 53 3.43 7.18 12.84
C TYR A 53 2.16 7.92 13.30
N LEU A 54 1.13 7.96 12.46
CA LEU A 54 -0.16 8.60 12.79
C LEU A 54 -0.95 7.86 13.88
N GLU A 55 -0.85 6.54 13.95
CA GLU A 55 -1.43 5.76 15.06
C GLU A 55 -0.65 5.99 16.37
N GLY A 56 0.69 6.10 16.28
CA GLY A 56 1.58 6.41 17.40
C GLY A 56 1.43 7.83 17.98
N TYR A 57 1.08 8.82 17.15
CA TYR A 57 0.82 10.21 17.57
C TYR A 57 -0.53 10.39 18.31
N SER A 58 -1.34 9.35 18.44
CA SER A 58 -2.61 9.38 19.19
C SER A 58 -2.56 8.43 20.40
N PRO A 59 -1.77 8.71 21.45
CA PRO A 59 -1.83 8.01 22.72
C PRO A 59 -3.00 8.60 23.54
N SER A 60 -4.22 8.18 23.21
CA SER A 60 -5.42 8.47 24.01
C SER A 60 -6.36 7.29 23.93
#